data_AF-A0A1W1XWV9-F1
#
_entry.id   AF-A0A1W1XWV9-F1
#
_cell.length_a   1.000
_cell.length_b   1.000
_cell.length_c   1.000
_cell.angle_alpha   90.00
_cell.angle_beta   90.00
_cell.angle_gamma   90.00
#
_symmetry.space_group_name_H-M   'P 1'
#
loop_
_entity.id
_entity.type
_entity.pdbx_description
1 polymer ?
#
loop_
_entity_poly.entity_id
_entity_poly.type
_entity_poly.pdbx_seq_one_letter_code
_entity_poly.pdbx_strand_id
1 'polypeptide(L)'
;MKKGFKLKFLIIGVFMVNICYILVNQQITMNKIREETNNKTSQISKLKSDNQKLQDEIKMARSDQYSEKLAREKLGLIKQGEIPVINTK
;
A
#
# COMPACT_ATOMS: atom_id res chain seq x y z
N MET A 1 44.94 -49.78 -1.63
CA MET A 1 44.32 -49.08 -0.48
C MET A 1 43.66 -47.73 -0.84
N LYS A 2 43.12 -47.50 -2.07
CA LYS A 2 42.57 -46.18 -2.48
C LYS A 2 41.04 -46.10 -2.58
N LYS A 3 40.31 -47.22 -2.38
CA LYS A 3 38.84 -47.28 -2.56
C LYS A 3 38.05 -46.44 -1.54
N GLY A 4 38.49 -46.38 -0.27
CA GLY A 4 37.80 -45.63 0.78
C GLY A 4 37.83 -44.11 0.58
N PHE A 5 38.89 -43.57 -0.02
CA PHE A 5 39.02 -42.12 -0.25
C PHE A 5 38.09 -41.63 -1.37
N LYS A 6 37.92 -42.43 -2.44
CA LYS A 6 36.99 -42.14 -3.53
C LYS A 6 35.52 -42.14 -3.06
N LEU A 7 35.16 -43.04 -2.14
CA LEU A 7 33.80 -43.11 -1.61
C LEU A 7 33.46 -41.90 -0.72
N LYS A 8 34.39 -41.45 0.13
CA LYS A 8 34.21 -40.23 0.94
C LYS A 8 34.02 -38.99 0.07
N PHE A 9 34.81 -38.85 -0.99
CA PHE A 9 34.66 -37.75 -1.96
C PHE A 9 33.32 -37.80 -2.70
N LEU A 10 32.83 -38.99 -3.04
CA LEU A 10 31.53 -39.16 -3.70
C LEU A 10 30.37 -38.73 -2.78
N ILE A 11 30.42 -39.11 -1.50
CA ILE A 11 29.41 -38.70 -0.50
C ILE A 11 29.41 -37.18 -0.31
N ILE A 12 30.60 -36.56 -0.21
CA ILE A 12 30.73 -35.10 -0.10
C ILE A 12 30.17 -34.40 -1.34
N GLY A 13 30.44 -34.93 -2.54
CA GLY A 13 29.91 -34.39 -3.79
C GLY A 13 28.37 -34.37 -3.82
N VAL A 14 27.72 -35.47 -3.43
CA VAL A 14 26.26 -35.54 -3.35
C VAL A 14 25.71 -34.54 -2.34
N PHE A 15 26.35 -34.41 -1.18
CA PHE A 15 25.95 -33.45 -0.15
C PHE A 15 26.08 -32.01 -0.65
N MET A 16 27.16 -31.69 -1.36
CA MET A 16 27.40 -30.38 -1.95
C MET A 16 26.34 -30.03 -3.01
N VAL A 17 25.96 -30.99 -3.87
CA VAL A 17 24.89 -30.79 -4.85
C VAL A 17 23.54 -30.51 -4.17
N ASN A 18 23.23 -31.21 -3.08
CA ASN A 18 21.99 -30.99 -2.33
C ASN A 18 21.95 -29.58 -1.71
N ILE A 19 23.06 -29.13 -1.11
CA ILE A 19 23.19 -27.79 -0.56
C ILE A 19 23.04 -26.74 -1.67
N CYS A 20 23.72 -26.91 -2.80
CA CYS A 20 23.59 -26.01 -3.95
C CYS A 20 22.14 -25.92 -4.44
N TYR A 21 21.44 -27.05 -4.53
CA TYR A 21 20.03 -27.09 -4.94
C TYR A 21 19.13 -26.30 -3.97
N ILE A 22 19.32 -26.47 -2.66
CA ILE A 22 18.56 -25.72 -1.64
C ILE A 22 18.83 -24.22 -1.76
N LEU A 23 20.10 -23.82 -1.88
CA LEU A 23 20.49 -22.42 -1.97
C LEU A 23 19.90 -21.73 -3.22
N VAL A 24 19.90 -22.40 -4.37
CA VAL A 24 19.32 -21.86 -5.61
C VAL A 24 17.82 -21.64 -5.46
N ASN A 25 17.09 -22.64 -4.93
CA ASN A 25 15.65 -22.52 -4.70
C ASN A 25 15.32 -21.43 -3.68
N GLN A 26 16.13 -21.30 -2.63
CA GLN A 26 15.98 -20.27 -1.62
C GLN A 26 16.23 -18.88 -2.21
N GLN A 27 17.22 -18.73 -3.09
CA GLN A 27 17.51 -17.46 -3.75
C GLN A 27 16.37 -17.02 -4.68
N ILE A 28 15.78 -17.94 -5.45
CA ILE A 28 14.62 -17.66 -6.32
C ILE A 28 13.43 -17.20 -5.47
N THR A 29 13.15 -17.91 -4.38
CA THR A 29 12.04 -17.58 -3.47
C THR A 29 12.25 -16.21 -2.82
N MET A 30 13.47 -15.94 -2.36
CA MET A 30 13.82 -14.64 -1.76
C MET A 30 13.67 -13.48 -2.75
N ASN A 31 14.07 -13.68 -4.02
CA ASN A 31 13.89 -12.66 -5.05
C ASN A 31 12.40 -12.37 -5.31
N LYS A 32 11.55 -13.40 -5.40
CA LYS A 32 10.10 -13.23 -5.56
C LYS A 32 9.47 -12.47 -4.40
N ILE A 33 9.83 -12.86 -3.16
CA ILE A 33 9.34 -12.17 -1.95
C ILE A 33 9.77 -10.71 -1.97
N ARG A 34 11.05 -10.42 -2.30
CA ARG A 34 11.55 -9.05 -2.39
C ARG A 34 10.78 -8.22 -3.41
N GLU A 35 10.54 -8.77 -4.60
CA GLU A 35 9.76 -8.10 -5.65
C GLU A 35 8.33 -7.81 -5.19
N GLU A 36 7.65 -8.79 -4.59
CA GLU A 36 6.32 -8.59 -4.03
C GLU A 36 6.29 -7.52 -2.93
N THR A 37 7.27 -7.54 -2.02
CA THR A 37 7.36 -6.54 -0.95
C THR A 37 7.60 -5.14 -1.49
N ASN A 38 8.43 -4.99 -2.54
CA ASN A 38 8.66 -3.70 -3.18
C ASN A 38 7.40 -3.19 -3.88
N ASN A 39 6.70 -4.06 -4.60
CA ASN A 39 5.44 -3.72 -5.26
C ASN A 39 4.35 -3.32 -4.25
N LYS A 40 4.20 -4.09 -3.16
CA LYS A 40 3.24 -3.78 -2.08
C LYS A 40 3.60 -2.47 -1.37
N THR A 41 4.88 -2.24 -1.06
CA THR A 41 5.36 -0.98 -0.47
C THR A 41 5.07 0.20 -1.39
N SER A 42 5.31 0.06 -2.69
CA SER A 42 4.98 1.10 -3.67
C SER A 42 3.48 1.39 -3.72
N GLN A 43 2.63 0.36 -3.72
CA GLN A 43 1.18 0.54 -3.68
C GLN A 43 0.71 1.24 -2.41
N ILE A 44 1.25 0.87 -1.24
CA ILE A 44 0.96 1.55 0.03
C ILE A 44 1.36 3.02 -0.04
N SER A 45 2.54 3.32 -0.61
CA SER A 45 3.01 4.71 -0.74
C SER A 45 2.08 5.55 -1.62
N LYS A 46 1.60 4.99 -2.75
CA LYS A 46 0.65 5.64 -3.64
C LYS A 46 -0.69 5.86 -2.96
N LEU A 47 -1.27 4.82 -2.37
CA LEU A 47 -2.54 4.91 -1.64
C LEU A 47 -2.48 5.91 -0.49
N LYS A 48 -1.36 5.98 0.23
CA LYS A 48 -1.17 6.97 1.29
C LYS A 48 -1.11 8.39 0.74
N SER A 49 -0.41 8.60 -0.37
CA SER A 49 -0.35 9.90 -1.06
C SER A 49 -1.74 10.32 -1.56
N ASP A 50 -2.49 9.42 -2.17
CA ASP A 50 -3.82 9.70 -2.69
C ASP A 50 -4.82 9.99 -1.55
N ASN A 51 -4.76 9.22 -0.46
CA ASN A 51 -5.57 9.49 0.72
C ASN A 51 -5.24 10.87 1.32
N GLN A 52 -3.96 11.23 1.40
CA GLN A 52 -3.56 12.54 1.89
C GLN A 52 -4.09 13.68 1.00
N LYS A 53 -3.98 13.53 -0.33
CA LYS A 53 -4.57 14.50 -1.28
C LYS A 53 -6.08 14.63 -1.11
N LEU A 54 -6.80 13.51 -1.01
CA LEU A 54 -8.24 13.51 -0.78
C LEU A 54 -8.61 14.15 0.56
N GLN A 55 -7.82 13.94 1.60
CA GLN A 55 -8.03 14.62 2.89
C GLN A 55 -7.80 16.11 2.80
N ASP A 56 -6.80 16.55 2.05
CA ASP A 56 -6.52 17.97 1.84
C ASP A 56 -7.61 18.61 0.97
N GLU A 57 -8.11 17.93 -0.06
CA GLU A 57 -9.29 18.33 -0.83
C GLU A 57 -10.55 18.42 0.05
N ILE A 58 -10.78 17.44 0.92
CA ILE A 58 -11.88 17.48 1.89
C ILE A 58 -11.72 18.66 2.85
N LYS A 59 -10.51 18.94 3.35
CA LYS A 59 -10.26 20.08 4.25
C LYS A 59 -10.51 21.41 3.54
N MET A 60 -10.06 21.54 2.28
CA MET A 60 -10.35 22.72 1.46
C MET A 60 -11.85 22.87 1.21
N ALA A 61 -12.54 21.78 0.86
CA ALA A 61 -13.98 21.75 0.62
C ALA A 61 -14.82 21.94 1.90
N ARG A 62 -14.29 21.57 3.07
CA ARG A 62 -14.89 21.77 4.40
C ARG A 62 -14.52 23.09 5.06
N SER A 63 -13.76 23.97 4.39
CA SER A 63 -13.52 25.33 4.88
C SER A 63 -14.86 25.96 5.35
N ASP A 64 -14.84 26.56 6.53
CA ASP A 64 -16.00 26.70 7.42
C ASP A 64 -17.24 27.33 6.76
N GLN A 65 -17.06 28.20 5.77
CA GLN A 65 -18.15 28.79 5.00
C GLN A 65 -19.02 27.75 4.26
N TYR A 66 -18.43 26.68 3.72
CA TYR A 66 -19.18 25.66 2.98
C TYR A 66 -19.95 24.74 3.93
N SER A 67 -19.37 24.39 5.07
CA SER A 67 -20.07 23.63 6.12
C SER A 67 -21.20 24.44 6.73
N GLU A 68 -20.97 25.73 6.99
CA GLU A 68 -21.98 26.65 7.53
C GLU A 68 -23.11 26.88 6.51
N LYS A 69 -22.79 27.04 5.23
CA LYS A 69 -23.80 27.15 4.17
C LYS A 69 -24.61 25.87 3.99
N LEU A 70 -23.96 24.71 3.96
CA LEU A 70 -24.64 23.41 3.86
C LEU A 70 -25.53 23.13 5.08
N ALA A 71 -25.07 23.49 6.29
CA ALA A 71 -25.87 23.39 7.50
C ALA A 71 -27.08 24.34 7.44
N ARG A 72 -26.91 25.57 6.97
CA ARG A 72 -28.02 26.52 6.77
C ARG A 72 -29.05 26.01 5.75
N GLU A 73 -28.60 25.47 4.62
CA GLU A 73 -29.50 24.91 3.59
C GLU A 73 -30.26 23.68 4.10
N LYS A 74 -29.61 22.79 4.84
CA LYS A 74 -30.27 21.60 5.41
C LYS A 74 -31.19 21.91 6.60
N LEU A 75 -30.90 22.95 7.38
CA LEU A 75 -31.67 23.34 8.57
C LEU A 75 -32.69 24.46 8.28
N GLY A 76 -32.73 24.99 7.06
CA GLY A 76 -33.61 26.11 6.69
C GLY A 76 -33.28 27.41 7.42
N LEU A 77 -32.03 27.60 7.84
CA LEU A 77 -31.60 28.76 8.64
C LEU A 77 -31.07 29.87 7.75
N ILE A 78 -31.55 31.11 7.94
CA ILE A 78 -31.10 32.32 7.24
C ILE A 78 -30.15 33.14 8.11
N LYS A 79 -29.18 33.83 7.52
CA LYS A 79 -28.26 34.70 8.27
C LYS A 79 -28.98 35.99 8.69
N GLN A 80 -28.61 36.55 9.85
CA GLN A 80 -29.10 37.86 10.30
C GLN A 80 -28.87 38.93 9.21
N GLY A 81 -29.94 39.43 8.59
CA GLY A 81 -29.91 40.42 7.51
C GLY A 81 -30.23 39.92 6.09
N GLU A 82 -30.53 38.64 5.88
CA GLU A 82 -30.94 38.10 4.57
C GLU A 82 -32.49 38.03 4.43
N ILE A 83 -33.03 38.41 3.26
CA ILE A 83 -34.47 38.37 2.96
C ILE A 83 -34.77 37.10 2.15
N PRO A 84 -35.63 36.18 2.61
CA PRO A 84 -35.93 34.95 1.89
C PRO A 84 -36.73 35.26 0.61
N VAL A 85 -36.18 34.92 -0.56
CA VAL A 85 -36.90 34.98 -1.84
C VAL A 85 -37.54 33.61 -2.08
N ILE A 86 -38.79 33.46 -1.66
CA ILE A 86 -39.63 32.31 -2.00
C ILE A 86 -40.09 32.46 -3.45
N ASN A 87 -39.53 31.65 -4.35
CA ASN A 87 -40.04 31.53 -5.72
C ASN A 87 -41.13 30.44 -5.72
N THR A 88 -42.38 30.87 -5.55
CA THR A 88 -43.55 30.02 -5.76
C THR A 88 -43.78 29.90 -7.26
N LYS A 89 -43.57 28.70 -7.80
CA LYS A 89 -44.13 28.28 -9.09
C LYS A 89 -45.26 27.30 -8.87
#